data_AF-A0A914XM62-F1
#
_entry.id   AF-A0A914XM62-F1
#
_cell.length_a   1.000
_cell.length_b   1.000
_cell.length_c   1.000
_cell.angle_alpha   90.00
_cell.angle_beta   90.00
_cell.angle_gamma   90.00
#
_symmetry.space_group_name_H-M   'P 1'
#
loop_
_entity.id
_entity.type
_entity.pdbx_description
1 polymer ?
#
loop_
_entity_poly.entity_id
_entity_poly.type
_entity_poly.pdbx_seq_one_letter_code
_entity_poly.pdbx_strand_id
1 'polypeptide(L)'
;MLLDALIPTVGRLQKIFDTVGVDASKVIDLPRIVVVGSQSSGKSSVLESIVGFDFLPRGKDLVTRRPLVLQLVHVTEPWKDSPDSNNPG
;
A
#
# COMPACT_ATOMS: atom_id res chain seq x y z
N MET A 1 4.92 12.98 -16.12
CA MET A 1 5.29 12.28 -17.37
C MET A 1 6.01 10.96 -17.14
N LEU A 2 7.14 10.89 -16.41
CA LEU A 2 7.86 9.62 -16.21
C LEU A 2 7.36 8.81 -15.00
N LEU A 3 7.06 9.47 -13.87
CA LEU A 3 6.48 8.80 -12.68
C LEU A 3 5.05 8.27 -12.92
N ASP A 4 4.24 8.99 -13.70
CA ASP A 4 2.86 8.61 -14.01
C ASP A 4 2.77 7.26 -14.73
N ALA A 5 3.79 6.92 -15.53
CA ALA A 5 3.88 5.63 -16.22
C ALA A 5 4.62 4.57 -15.40
N LEU A 6 5.56 4.98 -14.54
CA LEU A 6 6.39 4.06 -13.76
C LEU A 6 5.60 3.32 -12.69
N ILE A 7 4.80 4.02 -11.89
CA ILE A 7 4.02 3.40 -10.80
C ILE A 7 3.07 2.31 -11.33
N PRO A 8 2.25 2.56 -12.37
CA PRO A 8 1.38 1.53 -12.94
C PRO A 8 2.15 0.35 -13.54
N THR A 9 3.28 0.61 -14.22
CA THR A 9 4.08 -0.44 -14.87
C THR A 9 4.70 -1.36 -13.82
N VAL A 10 5.31 -0.78 -12.79
CA VAL A 10 5.88 -1.53 -11.66
C VAL A 10 4.78 -2.33 -10.95
N GLY A 11 3.62 -1.72 -10.69
CA GLY A 11 2.49 -2.42 -10.08
C GLY A 11 1.98 -3.61 -10.90
N ARG A 12 1.98 -3.51 -12.24
CA ARG A 12 1.63 -4.64 -13.13
C ARG A 12 2.66 -5.77 -13.05
N LEU A 13 3.94 -5.44 -13.10
CA LEU A 13 5.01 -6.43 -13.00
C LEU A 13 4.96 -7.16 -11.65
N GLN A 14 4.78 -6.44 -10.55
CA GLN A 14 4.61 -7.03 -9.21
C GLN A 14 3.48 -8.07 -9.19
N LYS A 15 2.30 -7.71 -9.70
CA LYS A 15 1.14 -8.63 -9.78
C LYS A 15 1.44 -9.89 -10.59
N ILE A 16 2.16 -9.76 -11.72
CA ILE A 16 2.54 -10.92 -12.54
C ILE A 16 3.46 -11.85 -11.74
N PHE A 17 4.50 -11.31 -11.08
CA PHE A 17 5.40 -12.12 -10.27
C PHE A 17 4.69 -12.81 -9.10
N ASP A 18 3.79 -12.09 -8.42
CA ASP A 18 2.99 -12.65 -7.32
C ASP A 18 2.06 -13.78 -7.81
N THR A 19 1.47 -13.63 -9.01
CA THR A 19 0.59 -14.65 -9.61
C THR A 19 1.34 -15.92 -9.98
N VAL A 20 2.56 -15.79 -10.50
CA VAL A 20 3.39 -16.93 -10.91
C VAL A 20 4.13 -17.56 -9.71
N GLY A 21 4.05 -16.95 -8.52
CA GLY A 21 4.77 -17.42 -7.32
C GLY A 21 6.28 -17.26 -7.42
N VAL A 22 6.74 -16.40 -8.34
CA VAL A 22 8.15 -16.09 -8.52
C VAL A 22 8.46 -14.84 -7.72
N ASP A 23 9.49 -14.93 -6.89
CA ASP A 23 9.99 -13.76 -6.20
C ASP A 23 10.61 -12.79 -7.22
N ALA A 24 9.88 -11.71 -7.52
CA ALA A 24 10.30 -10.66 -8.44
C ALA A 24 11.73 -10.19 -8.16
N SER A 25 12.10 -10.07 -6.87
CA SER A 25 13.42 -9.58 -6.46
C SER A 25 14.58 -10.49 -6.85
N LYS A 26 14.30 -11.77 -7.16
CA LYS A 26 15.31 -12.72 -7.66
C LYS A 26 15.52 -12.64 -9.17
N VAL A 27 14.65 -11.93 -9.88
CA VAL A 27 14.64 -11.84 -11.34
C VAL A 27 14.92 -10.40 -11.79
N ILE A 28 14.25 -9.42 -11.18
CA ILE A 28 14.34 -7.99 -11.49
C ILE A 28 14.16 -7.16 -10.20
N ASP A 29 15.10 -6.26 -9.94
CA ASP A 29 14.96 -5.25 -8.88
C ASP A 29 13.94 -4.17 -9.30
N LEU A 30 12.68 -4.38 -8.92
CA LEU A 30 11.64 -3.38 -9.09
C LEU A 30 11.74 -2.30 -7.99
N PRO A 31 11.62 -1.01 -8.34
CA PRO A 31 11.65 0.06 -7.34
C PRO A 31 10.47 -0.09 -6.37
N ARG A 32 10.78 -0.19 -5.07
CA ARG A 32 9.81 -0.31 -3.97
C ARG A 32 10.27 0.53 -2.79
N ILE A 33 9.32 1.06 -2.05
CA ILE A 33 9.57 1.71 -0.76
C ILE A 33 9.17 0.71 0.32
N VAL A 34 10.09 0.43 1.24
CA VAL A 34 9.86 -0.50 2.36
C VAL A 34 9.89 0.29 3.66
N VAL A 35 8.90 0.03 4.52
CA VAL A 35 8.83 0.62 5.85
C VAL A 35 9.37 -0.38 6.87
N VAL A 36 10.48 -0.03 7.53
CA VAL A 36 11.11 -0.83 8.58
C VAL A 36 11.28 -0.01 9.85
N GLY A 37 11.22 -0.66 11.01
CA GLY A 37 11.39 0.00 12.30
C GLY A 37 10.96 -0.87 13.47
N SER A 38 11.42 -0.52 14.67
CA SER A 38 11.09 -1.23 15.91
C SER A 38 9.59 -1.21 16.21
N GLN A 39 9.11 -2.11 17.08
CA GLN A 39 7.74 -2.05 17.58
C GLN A 39 7.44 -0.66 18.15
N SER A 40 6.23 -0.14 17.90
CA SER A 40 5.80 1.18 18.38
C SER A 40 6.53 2.40 17.78
N SER A 41 7.39 2.23 16.76
CA SER A 41 8.08 3.34 16.09
C SER A 41 7.20 4.20 15.15
N GLY A 42 5.88 4.08 15.22
CA GLY A 42 4.95 4.89 14.40
C GLY A 42 4.76 4.47 12.94
N LYS A 43 5.27 3.30 12.51
CA LYS A 43 5.11 2.79 11.12
C LYS A 43 3.67 2.84 10.61
N SER A 44 2.74 2.29 11.39
CA SER A 44 1.31 2.28 11.05
C SER A 44 0.76 3.70 10.97
N SER A 45 1.10 4.54 11.94
CA SER A 45 0.65 5.94 12.00
C SER A 45 1.14 6.77 10.81
N VAL A 46 2.37 6.56 10.35
CA VAL A 46 2.89 7.22 9.14
C VAL A 46 2.12 6.77 7.90
N LEU A 47 1.88 5.46 7.76
CA LEU A 47 1.11 4.93 6.63
C LEU A 47 -0.33 5.46 6.63
N GLU A 48 -1.00 5.48 7.78
CA GLU A 48 -2.35 6.03 7.96
C GLU A 48 -2.38 7.54 7.69
N SER A 49 -1.35 8.28 8.09
CA SER A 49 -1.26 9.73 7.81
C SER A 49 -1.10 10.03 6.33
N ILE A 50 -0.38 9.17 5.57
CA ILE A 50 -0.25 9.31 4.12
C ILE A 50 -1.59 8.98 3.43
N VAL A 51 -2.30 7.97 3.94
CA VAL A 51 -3.58 7.50 3.37
C VAL A 51 -4.75 8.42 3.74
N GLY A 52 -4.68 9.08 4.88
CA GLY A 52 -5.69 10.02 5.38
C GLY A 52 -6.81 9.38 6.21
N PHE A 53 -6.75 8.06 6.47
CA PHE A 53 -7.71 7.39 7.36
C PHE A 53 -7.08 6.15 8.01
N ASP A 54 -7.74 5.66 9.07
CA ASP A 54 -7.32 4.47 9.81
C ASP A 54 -7.70 3.19 9.04
N PHE A 55 -6.71 2.38 8.67
CA PHE A 55 -6.94 1.13 7.93
C PHE A 55 -6.14 -0.06 8.44
N LEU A 56 -5.16 0.17 9.32
CA LEU A 56 -4.36 -0.91 9.89
C LEU A 56 -4.98 -1.41 11.20
N PRO A 57 -4.86 -2.71 11.52
CA PRO A 57 -5.35 -3.24 12.79
C PRO A 57 -4.70 -2.53 13.98
N ARG A 58 -5.50 -2.14 14.97
CA ARG A 58 -4.99 -1.65 16.26
C ARG A 58 -4.88 -2.80 17.26
N GLY A 59 -3.81 -2.82 18.06
CA GLY A 59 -3.59 -3.85 19.07
C GLY A 59 -2.36 -3.57 19.92
N LYS A 60 -2.28 -4.20 21.09
CA LYS A 60 -1.16 -4.05 22.03
C LYS A 60 0.12 -4.77 21.55
N ASP A 61 -0.06 -5.75 20.66
CA ASP A 61 1.01 -6.57 20.09
C ASP A 61 1.38 -6.12 18.66
N LEU A 62 2.14 -6.95 17.94
CA LEU A 62 2.53 -6.70 16.55
C LEU A 62 1.32 -6.47 15.64
N VAL A 63 1.26 -5.26 15.08
CA VAL A 63 0.21 -4.80 14.14
C VAL A 63 0.35 -5.45 12.76
N THR A 64 1.57 -5.55 12.24
CA THR A 64 1.85 -6.12 10.92
C THR A 64 2.43 -7.52 11.08
N ARG A 65 1.60 -8.55 10.90
CA ARG A 65 2.00 -9.97 11.05
C ARG A 65 2.32 -10.66 9.72
N ARG A 66 2.03 -9.99 8.60
CA ARG A 66 2.33 -10.43 7.23
C ARG A 66 2.85 -9.24 6.44
N PRO A 67 3.70 -9.46 5.42
CA PRO A 67 4.06 -8.41 4.49
C PRO A 67 2.81 -7.76 3.91
N LEU A 68 2.73 -6.44 4.00
CA LEU A 68 1.65 -5.65 3.42
C LEU A 68 2.19 -4.89 2.21
N VAL A 69 1.63 -5.15 1.03
CA VAL A 69 1.93 -4.38 -0.18
C VAL A 69 0.86 -3.30 -0.31
N LEU A 70 1.26 -2.04 -0.14
CA LEU A 70 0.38 -0.88 -0.27
C LEU A 70 0.65 -0.18 -1.59
N GLN A 71 -0.37 -0.12 -2.46
CA GLN A 71 -0.32 0.64 -3.71
C GLN A 71 -1.28 1.82 -3.60
N LEU A 72 -0.72 3.02 -3.51
CA LEU A 72 -1.50 4.26 -3.51
C LEU A 72 -1.68 4.74 -4.95
N VAL A 73 -2.94 4.89 -5.37
CA VAL A 73 -3.30 5.37 -6.69
C VAL A 73 -4.12 6.64 -6.50
N HIS A 74 -3.61 7.75 -7.02
CA HIS A 74 -4.39 8.98 -7.05
C HIS A 74 -5.52 8.82 -8.07
N VAL A 75 -6.75 8.96 -7.60
CA VAL A 75 -7.96 8.94 -8.42
C VAL A 75 -8.57 10.34 -8.41
N THR A 76 -8.94 10.84 -9.58
CA THR A 76 -9.60 12.14 -9.72
C THR A 76 -11.07 12.11 -9.31
N GLU A 77 -11.68 10.92 -9.35
CA GLU A 77 -13.03 10.68 -8.86
C GLU A 77 -12.98 10.07 -7.45
N PRO A 78 -13.72 10.61 -6.48
CA PRO A 78 -13.76 10.05 -5.14
C PRO A 78 -14.32 8.63 -5.16
N TRP A 79 -13.73 7.75 -4.34
CA TRP A 79 -14.21 6.37 -4.21
C TRP A 79 -15.63 6.38 -3.65
N LYS A 80 -16.56 5.76 -4.39
CA LYS A 80 -18.02 5.85 -4.16
C LYS A 80 -18.46 5.28 -2.80
N ASP A 81 -17.61 4.45 -2.18
CA ASP A 81 -17.86 3.81 -0.88
C ASP A 81 -16.94 4.35 0.24
N SER A 82 -16.37 5.56 0.07
CA SER A 82 -15.52 6.17 1.12
C SER A 82 -16.25 6.20 2.45
N PRO A 83 -15.60 5.85 3.59
CA PRO A 83 -16.26 5.82 4.91
C PRO A 83 -16.85 7.18 5.35
N ASP A 84 -16.47 8.28 4.69
CA ASP A 84 -17.05 9.61 4.87
C ASP A 84 -18.35 9.84 4.07
N SER A 85 -18.83 8.84 3.32
CA SER A 85 -20.12 8.88 2.61
C SER A 85 -21.31 8.62 3.54
N ASN A 86 -21.39 9.34 4.66
CA ASN A 86 -22.64 9.42 5.42
C ASN A 86 -23.48 10.59 4.91
N ASN A 87 -24.23 10.40 3.81
CA ASN A 87 -25.58 10.95 3.62
C ASN A 87 -26.31 10.33 2.40
N PRO A 88 -27.66 10.42 2.28
CA PRO A 88 -28.54 9.27 2.11
C PRO A 88 -29.24 9.29 0.75
N GLY A 89 -29.33 8.13 0.11
CA GLY A 89 -30.14 7.91 -1.07
C GLY A 89 -30.70 6.50 -1.02
#